data_AF-A0AA97HCL4-F1
#
_entry.id   AF-A0AA97HCL4-F1
#
_cell.length_a   1.000
_cell.length_b   1.000
_cell.length_c   1.000
_cell.angle_alpha   90.00
_cell.angle_beta   90.00
_cell.angle_gamma   90.00
#
_symmetry.space_group_name_H-M   'P 1'
#
loop_
_entity.id
_entity.type
_entity.pdbx_description
1 polymer ?
#
loop_
_entity_poly.entity_id
_entity_poly.type
_entity_poly.pdbx_seq_one_letter_code
_entity_poly.pdbx_strand_id
1 'polypeptide(L)'
;MSIFTDLDALTSQGQLPPAQYVFIDSINTKTRSHELACNTVFWQALQQELIPWISTQFNITSDAKKTIVAGQSLGGLAAVFGAFHWPDRFASAISLSGSFWWPDVDSLPGEGELIQQIEQAETSTSLNLVLEAGCYENDMLEVSKIMAKTLKKKGHNIHFQEFRGGHDWLCWRYSLLRSLIKILQ
;
A
#
# COMPACT_ATOMS: atom_id res chain seq x y z
N MET A 1 5.83 -8.00 -20.30
CA MET A 1 4.83 -9.06 -20.01
C MET A 1 3.81 -8.47 -19.06
N SER A 2 2.51 -8.70 -19.23
CA SER A 2 1.47 -8.10 -18.36
C SER A 2 1.43 -8.79 -16.99
N ILE A 3 1.07 -8.08 -15.91
CA ILE A 3 0.85 -8.68 -14.58
C ILE A 3 -0.38 -9.60 -14.56
N PHE A 4 -1.33 -9.42 -15.49
CA PHE A 4 -2.58 -10.18 -15.53
C PHE A 4 -2.34 -11.69 -15.64
N THR A 5 -1.42 -12.13 -16.50
CA THR A 5 -1.10 -13.55 -16.67
C THR A 5 -0.53 -14.18 -15.38
N ASP A 6 0.22 -13.42 -14.59
CA ASP A 6 0.76 -13.93 -13.32
C ASP A 6 -0.35 -14.04 -12.27
N LEU A 7 -1.28 -13.08 -12.22
CA LEU A 7 -2.43 -13.13 -11.33
C LEU A 7 -3.36 -14.31 -11.69
N ASP A 8 -3.62 -14.53 -12.97
CA ASP A 8 -4.41 -15.66 -13.46
C ASP A 8 -3.74 -16.99 -13.11
N ALA A 9 -2.42 -17.10 -13.34
CA ALA A 9 -1.65 -18.30 -13.02
C ALA A 9 -1.69 -18.61 -11.52
N LEU A 10 -1.43 -17.63 -10.66
CA LEU A 10 -1.47 -17.82 -9.20
C LEU A 10 -2.88 -18.17 -8.71
N THR A 11 -3.92 -17.58 -9.31
CA THR A 11 -5.32 -17.92 -9.00
C THR A 11 -5.65 -19.35 -9.42
N SER A 12 -5.27 -19.77 -10.62
CA SER A 12 -5.49 -21.14 -11.13
C SER A 12 -4.78 -22.21 -10.30
N GLN A 13 -3.66 -21.86 -9.67
CA GLN A 13 -2.87 -22.72 -8.80
C GLN A 13 -3.36 -22.70 -7.34
N GLY A 14 -4.40 -21.92 -7.02
CA GLY A 14 -4.93 -21.77 -5.66
C GLY A 14 -4.03 -20.99 -4.70
N GLN A 15 -3.02 -20.27 -5.21
CA GLN A 15 -2.14 -19.43 -4.39
C GLN A 15 -2.77 -18.06 -4.10
N LEU A 16 -3.64 -17.58 -4.99
CA LEU A 16 -4.50 -16.42 -4.77
C LEU A 16 -5.97 -16.85 -4.88
N PRO A 17 -6.87 -16.30 -4.05
CA PRO A 17 -8.30 -16.46 -4.25
C PRO A 17 -8.75 -15.69 -5.51
N PRO A 18 -9.86 -16.08 -6.16
CA PRO A 18 -10.50 -15.24 -7.16
C PRO A 18 -10.82 -13.87 -6.56
N ALA A 19 -10.39 -12.80 -7.24
CA ALA A 19 -10.50 -11.43 -6.75
C ALA A 19 -10.78 -10.46 -7.90
N GLN A 20 -11.25 -9.27 -7.54
CA GLN A 20 -11.36 -8.15 -8.47
C GLN A 20 -10.14 -7.24 -8.32
N TYR A 21 -9.45 -6.99 -9.43
CA TYR A 21 -8.27 -6.12 -9.48
C TYR A 21 -8.62 -4.80 -10.17
N VAL A 22 -8.47 -3.69 -9.44
CA VAL A 22 -8.77 -2.34 -9.93
C VAL A 22 -7.46 -1.58 -10.08
N PHE A 23 -7.07 -1.30 -11.33
CA PHE A 23 -5.88 -0.53 -11.64
C PHE A 23 -6.28 0.91 -11.95
N ILE A 24 -5.86 1.84 -11.09
CA ILE A 24 -6.19 3.26 -11.19
C ILE A 24 -5.05 3.97 -11.91
N ASP A 25 -5.35 4.66 -13.01
CA ASP A 25 -4.34 5.41 -13.77
C ASP A 25 -3.88 6.64 -12.95
N SER A 26 -2.57 6.85 -12.89
CA SER A 26 -1.96 8.03 -12.27
C SER A 26 -1.91 9.25 -13.20
N ILE A 27 -2.35 9.08 -14.45
CA ILE A 27 -2.53 10.08 -15.51
C ILE A 27 -1.21 10.69 -15.98
N ASN A 28 -0.51 11.42 -15.10
CA ASN A 28 0.77 12.04 -15.36
C ASN A 28 1.50 12.33 -14.03
N THR A 29 2.78 12.71 -14.10
CA THR A 29 3.61 12.98 -12.91
C THR A 29 3.03 14.05 -11.98
N LYS A 30 2.44 15.12 -12.52
CA LYS A 30 1.87 16.21 -11.70
C LYS A 30 0.65 15.71 -10.92
N THR A 31 -0.26 15.03 -11.59
CA THR A 31 -1.45 14.43 -10.97
C THR A 31 -1.04 13.39 -9.94
N ARG A 32 -0.14 12.47 -10.29
CA ARG A 32 0.41 11.45 -9.38
C ARG A 32 0.95 12.05 -8.08
N SER A 33 1.81 13.07 -8.19
CA SER A 33 2.41 13.71 -7.01
C SER A 33 1.39 14.45 -6.15
N HIS A 34 0.30 14.95 -6.74
CA HIS A 34 -0.76 15.63 -6.00
C HIS A 34 -1.73 14.65 -5.33
N GLU A 35 -2.12 13.58 -6.03
CA GLU A 35 -3.17 12.67 -5.57
C GLU A 35 -2.67 11.57 -4.64
N LEU A 36 -1.45 11.05 -4.84
CA LEU A 36 -0.92 9.94 -4.03
C LEU A 36 -0.24 10.41 -2.74
N ALA A 37 0.15 11.69 -2.65
CA ALA A 37 0.86 12.24 -1.51
C ALA A 37 -0.09 12.68 -0.39
N CYS A 38 -0.55 11.72 0.43
CA CYS A 38 -1.38 11.97 1.62
C CYS A 38 -2.64 12.83 1.35
N ASN A 39 -3.19 12.76 0.13
CA ASN A 39 -4.29 13.62 -0.30
C ASN A 39 -5.64 12.96 0.02
N THR A 40 -6.39 13.59 0.93
CA THR A 40 -7.70 13.07 1.36
C THR A 40 -8.77 13.11 0.27
N VAL A 41 -8.69 14.05 -0.68
CA VAL A 41 -9.66 14.19 -1.78
C VAL A 41 -9.60 12.99 -2.71
N PHE A 42 -8.40 12.50 -3.03
CA PHE A 42 -8.23 11.29 -3.83
C PHE A 42 -8.95 10.10 -3.18
N TRP A 43 -8.70 9.87 -1.89
CA TRP A 43 -9.33 8.78 -1.14
C TRP A 43 -10.83 8.93 -0.93
N GLN A 44 -11.33 10.17 -0.82
CA GLN A 44 -12.76 10.44 -0.80
C GLN A 44 -13.42 10.10 -2.15
N ALA A 45 -12.80 10.49 -3.26
CA ALA A 45 -13.29 10.13 -4.60
C ALA A 45 -13.31 8.60 -4.80
N LEU A 46 -12.29 7.87 -4.33
CA LEU A 46 -12.31 6.41 -4.39
C LEU A 46 -13.51 5.81 -3.64
N GLN A 47 -13.83 6.32 -2.45
CA GLN A 47 -14.90 5.79 -1.60
C GLN A 47 -16.30 6.22 -2.02
N GLN A 48 -16.45 7.44 -2.50
CA GLN A 48 -17.75 8.06 -2.79
C GLN A 48 -18.16 7.93 -4.25
N GLU A 49 -17.21 7.71 -5.15
CA GLU A 49 -17.46 7.67 -6.60
C GLU A 49 -17.05 6.33 -7.20
N LEU A 50 -15.76 5.96 -7.12
CA LEU A 50 -15.24 4.79 -7.84
C LEU A 50 -15.79 3.47 -7.28
N ILE A 51 -15.68 3.24 -5.97
CA ILE A 51 -16.14 1.99 -5.34
C ILE A 51 -17.66 1.80 -5.52
N PRO A 52 -18.50 2.83 -5.31
CA PRO A 52 -19.93 2.75 -5.61
C PRO A 52 -20.20 2.44 -7.08
N TRP A 53 -19.45 3.03 -8.01
CA TRP A 53 -19.62 2.70 -9.43
C TRP A 53 -19.25 1.23 -9.73
N ILE A 54 -18.11 0.75 -9.22
CA ILE A 54 -17.66 -0.64 -9.39
C ILE A 54 -18.69 -1.63 -8.83
N SER A 55 -19.29 -1.34 -7.67
CA SER A 55 -20.27 -2.23 -7.05
C SER A 55 -21.57 -2.38 -7.86
N THR A 56 -21.87 -1.45 -8.77
CA THR A 56 -22.99 -1.59 -9.72
C THR A 56 -22.70 -2.57 -10.86
N GLN A 57 -21.41 -2.81 -11.14
CA GLN A 57 -20.94 -3.63 -12.27
C GLN A 57 -20.43 -5.00 -11.83
N PHE A 58 -19.86 -5.07 -10.62
CA PHE A 58 -19.18 -6.25 -10.09
C PHE A 58 -19.59 -6.51 -8.64
N ASN A 59 -19.71 -7.78 -8.28
CA ASN A 59 -19.91 -8.16 -6.88
C ASN A 59 -18.60 -8.00 -6.10
N ILE A 60 -18.46 -6.90 -5.37
CA ILE A 60 -17.31 -6.61 -4.51
C ILE A 60 -17.67 -6.75 -3.04
N THR A 61 -16.71 -7.17 -2.22
CA THR A 61 -16.92 -7.34 -0.78
C THR A 61 -16.98 -6.00 -0.05
N SER A 62 -17.85 -5.90 0.96
CA SER A 62 -17.83 -4.79 1.92
C SER A 62 -16.82 -5.00 3.05
N ASP A 63 -16.24 -6.19 3.19
CA ASP A 63 -15.28 -6.53 4.26
C ASP A 63 -13.95 -5.79 4.06
N ALA A 64 -13.64 -4.89 4.99
CA ALA A 64 -12.43 -4.07 4.96
C ALA A 64 -11.15 -4.90 4.99
N LYS A 65 -11.15 -6.06 5.68
CA LYS A 65 -9.97 -6.93 5.78
C LYS A 65 -9.63 -7.60 4.45
N LYS A 66 -10.63 -7.76 3.58
CA LYS A 66 -10.50 -8.33 2.23
C LYS A 66 -10.32 -7.27 1.15
N THR A 67 -10.30 -5.99 1.52
CA THR A 67 -10.05 -4.88 0.59
C THR A 67 -8.62 -4.41 0.76
N ILE A 68 -7.78 -4.76 -0.21
CA ILE A 68 -6.34 -4.47 -0.20
C ILE A 68 -6.06 -3.26 -1.09
N VAL A 69 -5.34 -2.27 -0.56
CA VAL A 69 -4.72 -1.25 -1.41
C VAL A 69 -3.23 -1.53 -1.54
N ALA A 70 -2.71 -1.55 -2.76
CA ALA A 70 -1.31 -1.83 -3.03
C ALA A 70 -0.69 -0.71 -3.87
N GLY A 71 0.55 -0.35 -3.57
CA GLY A 71 1.27 0.62 -4.39
C GLY A 71 2.78 0.63 -4.15
N GLN A 72 3.48 1.28 -5.08
CA GLN A 72 4.93 1.46 -5.05
C GLN A 72 5.31 2.93 -4.86
N SER A 73 6.41 3.24 -4.18
CA SER A 73 6.90 4.63 -4.03
C SER A 73 5.82 5.52 -3.38
N LEU A 74 5.41 6.63 -4.00
CA LEU A 74 4.25 7.43 -3.55
C LEU A 74 2.96 6.61 -3.47
N GLY A 75 2.76 5.61 -4.32
CA GLY A 75 1.62 4.70 -4.20
C GLY A 75 1.70 3.82 -2.94
N GLY A 76 2.91 3.46 -2.51
CA GLY A 76 3.12 2.74 -1.26
C GLY A 76 2.87 3.62 -0.03
N LEU A 77 3.23 4.91 -0.10
CA LEU A 77 2.82 5.91 0.89
C LEU A 77 1.30 6.05 0.93
N ALA A 78 0.68 6.24 -0.25
CA ALA A 78 -0.77 6.38 -0.39
C ALA A 78 -1.50 5.17 0.20
N ALA A 79 -1.07 3.94 -0.10
CA ALA A 79 -1.72 2.73 0.37
C ALA A 79 -1.77 2.65 1.91
N VAL A 80 -0.66 2.97 2.59
CA VAL A 80 -0.64 3.01 4.06
C VAL A 80 -1.49 4.16 4.59
N PHE A 81 -1.42 5.34 3.98
CA PHE A 81 -2.26 6.48 4.34
C PHE A 81 -3.76 6.15 4.23
N GLY A 82 -4.18 5.54 3.13
CA GLY A 82 -5.57 5.14 2.90
C GLY A 82 -6.06 4.13 3.93
N ALA A 83 -5.26 3.11 4.22
CA ALA A 83 -5.62 2.11 5.23
C ALA A 83 -5.68 2.70 6.64
N PHE A 84 -4.78 3.62 6.96
CA PHE A 84 -4.72 4.27 8.26
C PHE A 84 -5.90 5.21 8.52
N HIS A 85 -6.31 6.00 7.52
CA HIS A 85 -7.38 7.00 7.67
C HIS A 85 -8.79 6.43 7.42
N TRP A 86 -8.93 5.34 6.66
CA TRP A 86 -10.23 4.71 6.39
C TRP A 86 -10.20 3.18 6.65
N PRO A 87 -9.91 2.75 7.89
CA PRO A 87 -9.78 1.33 8.24
C PRO A 87 -11.08 0.53 8.05
N ASP A 88 -12.24 1.19 8.09
CA ASP A 88 -13.55 0.55 7.88
C ASP A 88 -13.81 0.15 6.42
N ARG A 89 -13.00 0.67 5.49
CA ARG A 89 -13.07 0.33 4.05
C ARG A 89 -11.81 -0.37 3.57
N PHE A 90 -10.65 0.04 4.06
CA PHE A 90 -9.33 -0.46 3.65
C PHE A 90 -8.55 -0.93 4.89
N ALA A 91 -8.81 -2.13 5.39
CA ALA A 91 -8.07 -2.63 6.57
C ALA A 91 -6.75 -3.34 6.20
N SER A 92 -6.46 -3.47 4.90
CA SER A 92 -5.28 -4.16 4.39
C SER A 92 -4.52 -3.30 3.37
N ALA A 93 -3.19 -3.19 3.51
CA ALA A 93 -2.38 -2.51 2.50
C ALA A 93 -1.01 -3.14 2.25
N ILE A 94 -0.55 -2.99 1.01
CA ILE A 94 0.78 -3.40 0.54
C ILE A 94 1.55 -2.14 0.12
N SER A 95 2.71 -1.93 0.72
CA SER A 95 3.61 -0.82 0.38
C SER A 95 4.94 -1.36 -0.09
N LEU A 96 5.29 -1.07 -1.34
CA LEU A 96 6.57 -1.45 -1.92
C LEU A 96 7.43 -0.20 -2.06
N SER A 97 8.55 -0.14 -1.36
CA SER A 97 9.48 0.99 -1.42
C SER A 97 8.76 2.33 -1.13
N GLY A 98 7.97 2.36 -0.05
CA GLY A 98 7.11 3.51 0.28
C GLY A 98 7.88 4.80 0.55
N SER A 99 7.42 5.92 -0.01
CA SER A 99 8.04 7.25 0.15
C SER A 99 7.74 7.88 1.51
N PHE A 100 8.10 7.22 2.60
CA PHE A 100 7.78 7.64 3.96
C PHE A 100 8.62 8.81 4.49
N TRP A 101 9.51 9.37 3.66
CA TRP A 101 10.18 10.65 3.90
C TRP A 101 9.27 11.85 3.58
N TRP A 102 8.20 11.65 2.81
CA TRP A 102 7.29 12.74 2.40
C TRP A 102 6.77 13.56 3.60
N PRO A 103 6.69 14.90 3.51
CA PRO A 103 6.79 15.73 2.30
C PRO A 103 8.19 16.10 1.82
N ASP A 104 9.22 15.90 2.65
CA ASP A 104 10.55 16.45 2.39
C ASP A 104 11.61 15.35 2.36
N VAL A 105 12.35 15.27 1.26
CA VAL A 105 13.39 14.26 1.06
C VAL A 105 14.56 14.45 2.03
N ASP A 106 14.75 15.67 2.54
CA ASP A 106 15.80 16.01 3.50
C ASP A 106 15.36 15.80 4.96
N SER A 107 14.12 15.35 5.19
CA SER A 107 13.63 15.02 6.54
C SER A 107 14.49 13.95 7.19
N LEU A 108 14.72 14.08 8.50
CA LEU A 108 15.41 13.02 9.23
C LEU A 108 14.56 11.74 9.20
N PRO A 109 15.18 10.55 9.24
CA PRO A 109 14.44 9.31 9.31
C PRO A 109 13.45 9.29 10.48
N GLY A 110 12.16 9.18 10.17
CA GLY A 110 11.06 9.20 11.14
C GLY A 110 10.28 10.52 11.24
N GLU A 111 10.74 11.59 10.60
CA GLU A 111 10.04 12.89 10.58
C GLU A 111 8.99 13.02 9.47
N GLY A 112 8.92 12.04 8.57
CA GLY A 112 7.89 12.02 7.53
C GLY A 112 6.49 12.13 8.11
N GLU A 113 5.63 12.90 7.45
CA GLU A 113 4.36 13.36 8.01
C GLU A 113 3.46 12.19 8.43
N LEU A 114 3.37 11.14 7.61
CA LEU A 114 2.56 9.96 7.95
C LEU A 114 3.12 9.18 9.15
N ILE A 115 4.45 9.12 9.31
CA ILE A 115 5.05 8.47 10.49
C ILE A 115 4.63 9.22 11.75
N GLN A 116 4.74 10.55 11.72
CA GLN A 116 4.35 11.41 12.84
C GLN A 116 2.86 11.29 13.19
N GLN A 117 1.98 11.28 12.18
CA GLN A 117 0.54 11.06 12.38
C GLN A 117 0.27 9.71 13.07
N ILE A 118 0.89 8.63 12.62
CA ILE A 118 0.73 7.29 13.22
C ILE A 118 1.29 7.27 14.65
N GLU A 119 2.44 7.91 14.91
CA GLU A 119 3.04 8.00 16.23
C GLU A 119 2.15 8.72 17.25
N GLN A 120 1.36 9.70 16.82
CA GLN A 120 0.49 10.49 17.69
C GLN A 120 -0.91 9.91 17.83
N ALA A 121 -1.37 9.09 16.88
CA ALA A 121 -2.72 8.55 16.89
C ALA A 121 -2.95 7.47 17.96
N GLU A 122 -4.18 7.43 18.46
CA GLU A 122 -4.70 6.29 19.22
C GLU A 122 -5.19 5.22 18.25
N THR A 123 -4.80 3.97 18.48
CA THR A 123 -5.14 2.86 17.58
C THR A 123 -6.36 2.11 18.10
N SER A 124 -7.49 2.25 17.41
CA SER A 124 -8.73 1.52 17.72
C SER A 124 -8.94 0.28 16.85
N THR A 125 -8.39 0.28 15.63
CA THR A 125 -8.53 -0.82 14.66
C THR A 125 -7.17 -1.33 14.22
N SER A 126 -6.95 -2.64 14.34
CA SER A 126 -5.73 -3.28 13.85
C SER A 126 -5.79 -3.46 12.33
N LEU A 127 -4.72 -3.03 11.65
CA LEU A 127 -4.56 -3.12 10.19
C LEU A 127 -3.70 -4.33 9.86
N ASN A 128 -3.87 -4.88 8.65
CA ASN A 128 -3.01 -5.94 8.10
C ASN A 128 -2.13 -5.37 6.99
N LEU A 129 -0.83 -5.26 7.20
CA LEU A 129 0.06 -4.52 6.30
C LEU A 129 1.26 -5.37 5.89
N VAL A 130 1.60 -5.31 4.61
CA VAL A 130 2.85 -5.85 4.07
C VAL A 130 3.69 -4.70 3.54
N LEU A 131 4.86 -4.49 4.12
CA LEU A 131 5.82 -3.48 3.69
C LEU A 131 7.05 -4.18 3.14
N GLU A 132 7.47 -3.83 1.93
CA GLU A 132 8.75 -4.26 1.38
C GLU A 132 9.62 -3.07 0.98
N ALA A 133 10.94 -3.21 1.10
CA ALA A 133 11.91 -2.25 0.58
C ALA A 133 13.18 -2.97 0.08
N GLY A 134 13.82 -2.41 -0.93
CA GLY A 134 15.00 -2.96 -1.57
C GLY A 134 16.26 -2.66 -0.77
N CYS A 135 17.16 -3.64 -0.66
CA CYS A 135 18.43 -3.46 0.06
C CYS A 135 19.37 -2.43 -0.59
N TYR A 136 19.12 -2.03 -1.84
CA TYR A 136 19.90 -1.02 -2.56
C TYR A 136 19.24 0.37 -2.58
N GLU A 137 18.18 0.60 -1.78
CA GLU A 137 17.46 1.87 -1.75
C GLU A 137 17.90 2.83 -0.61
N ASN A 138 18.97 2.50 0.12
CA ASN A 138 19.58 3.30 1.21
C ASN A 138 18.53 3.96 2.13
N ASP A 139 18.34 5.28 2.04
CA ASP A 139 17.44 6.06 2.91
C ASP A 139 15.99 5.54 2.85
N MET A 140 15.53 5.06 1.70
CA MET A 140 14.18 4.53 1.54
C MET A 140 13.99 3.22 2.34
N LEU A 141 15.03 2.39 2.42
CA LEU A 141 15.03 1.20 3.26
C LEU A 141 14.95 1.59 4.74
N GLU A 142 15.70 2.61 5.14
CA GLU A 142 15.70 3.11 6.51
C GLU A 142 14.33 3.65 6.93
N VAL A 143 13.74 4.55 6.15
CA VAL A 143 12.40 5.10 6.46
C VAL A 143 11.31 4.03 6.42
N SER A 144 11.43 3.03 5.54
CA SER A 144 10.51 1.88 5.51
C SER A 144 10.62 1.00 6.76
N LYS A 145 11.84 0.81 7.29
CA LYS A 145 12.06 0.12 8.57
C LYS A 145 11.47 0.91 9.73
N ILE A 146 11.60 2.24 9.73
CA ILE A 146 11.01 3.09 10.78
C ILE A 146 9.49 3.02 10.71
N MET A 147 8.89 3.18 9.53
CA MET A 147 7.45 3.05 9.35
C MET A 147 6.93 1.69 9.86
N ALA A 148 7.59 0.58 9.50
CA ALA A 148 7.21 -0.75 9.97
C ALA A 148 7.30 -0.88 11.50
N LYS A 149 8.35 -0.32 12.13
CA LYS A 149 8.48 -0.29 13.60
C LYS A 149 7.39 0.55 14.25
N THR A 150 7.10 1.73 13.71
CA THR A 150 6.08 2.65 14.20
C THR A 150 4.69 2.00 14.16
N LEU A 151 4.32 1.42 13.02
CA LEU A 151 3.06 0.70 12.87
C LEU A 151 2.95 -0.50 13.82
N LYS A 152 4.04 -1.27 13.98
CA LYS A 152 4.06 -2.40 14.92
C LYS A 152 3.92 -1.95 16.38
N LYS A 153 4.58 -0.86 16.77
CA LYS A 153 4.46 -0.24 18.10
C LYS A 153 3.02 0.19 18.38
N LYS A 154 2.28 0.58 17.35
CA LYS A 154 0.86 0.95 17.41
C LYS A 154 -0.12 -0.22 17.37
N GLY A 155 0.37 -1.47 17.37
CA GLY A 155 -0.50 -2.66 17.48
C GLY A 155 -1.13 -3.13 16.16
N HIS A 156 -0.65 -2.64 15.02
CA HIS A 156 -1.04 -3.16 13.72
C HIS A 156 -0.30 -4.48 13.40
N ASN A 157 -0.92 -5.36 12.61
CA ASN A 157 -0.29 -6.57 12.11
C ASN A 157 0.59 -6.24 10.89
N ILE A 158 1.91 -6.31 11.05
CA ILE A 158 2.87 -5.91 10.02
C ILE A 158 3.78 -7.07 9.63
N HIS A 159 3.87 -7.33 8.33
CA HIS A 159 4.97 -8.07 7.74
C HIS A 159 5.91 -7.12 7.01
N PHE A 160 7.15 -7.00 7.50
CA PHE A 160 8.18 -6.24 6.80
C PHE A 160 9.21 -7.20 6.18
N GLN A 161 9.55 -7.00 4.91
CA GLN A 161 10.57 -7.78 4.23
C GLN A 161 11.50 -6.92 3.36
N GLU A 162 12.79 -7.19 3.46
CA GLU A 162 13.77 -6.66 2.51
C GLU A 162 13.85 -7.56 1.27
N PHE A 163 13.89 -6.97 0.07
CA PHE A 163 14.19 -7.70 -1.16
C PHE A 163 15.56 -7.32 -1.71
N ARG A 164 16.19 -8.25 -2.42
CA ARG A 164 17.44 -7.96 -3.14
C ARG A 164 17.13 -7.21 -4.42
N GLY A 165 17.23 -5.89 -4.37
CA GLY A 165 16.90 -5.00 -5.47
C GLY A 165 16.91 -3.54 -5.03
N GLY A 166 16.58 -2.66 -5.96
CA GLY A 166 16.44 -1.21 -5.73
C GLY A 166 15.05 -0.71 -6.10
N HIS A 167 14.97 0.58 -6.43
CA HIS A 167 13.75 1.27 -6.82
C HIS A 167 13.32 0.93 -8.26
N ASP A 168 13.01 -0.34 -8.50
CA ASP A 168 12.89 -0.92 -9.84
C ASP A 168 11.57 -1.70 -10.04
N TRP A 169 10.89 -1.41 -11.14
CA TRP A 169 9.61 -2.02 -11.53
C TRP A 169 9.68 -3.54 -11.69
N LEU A 170 10.82 -4.09 -12.13
CA LEU A 170 11.04 -5.52 -12.25
C LEU A 170 11.01 -6.18 -10.86
N CYS A 171 11.65 -5.55 -9.87
CA CYS A 171 11.62 -6.02 -8.49
C CYS A 171 10.18 -5.95 -7.93
N TRP A 172 9.52 -4.80 -8.11
CA TRP A 172 8.17 -4.59 -7.59
C TRP A 172 7.12 -5.51 -8.18
N ARG A 173 7.26 -5.95 -9.43
CA ARG A 173 6.36 -6.95 -10.02
C ARG A 173 6.35 -8.23 -9.17
N TYR A 174 7.53 -8.78 -8.87
CA TYR A 174 7.64 -9.99 -8.06
C TYR A 174 7.22 -9.74 -6.61
N SER A 175 7.60 -8.60 -6.04
CA SER A 175 7.20 -8.20 -4.69
C SER A 175 5.68 -8.05 -4.54
N LEU A 176 4.98 -7.50 -5.54
CA LEU A 176 3.53 -7.36 -5.49
C LEU A 176 2.84 -8.72 -5.42
N LEU A 177 3.21 -9.66 -6.30
CA LEU A 177 2.62 -11.00 -6.33
C LEU A 177 2.85 -11.75 -5.02
N ARG A 178 4.08 -11.72 -4.49
CA ARG A 178 4.41 -12.33 -3.19
C ARG A 178 3.67 -11.66 -2.04
N SER A 179 3.59 -10.33 -2.03
CA SER A 179 2.89 -9.56 -1.00
C SER A 179 1.39 -9.85 -1.01
N LEU A 180 0.78 -10.03 -2.20
CA LEU A 180 -0.62 -10.44 -2.32
C LEU A 180 -0.87 -11.83 -1.72
N ILE A 181 0.00 -12.81 -1.99
CA ILE A 181 -0.08 -14.12 -1.35
C ILE A 181 0.06 -13.97 0.17
N LYS A 182 1.01 -13.15 0.62
CA LYS A 182 1.33 -12.99 2.03
C LYS A 182 0.22 -12.34 2.85
N ILE A 183 -0.42 -11.30 2.31
CA ILE A 183 -1.45 -10.52 3.02
C ILE A 183 -2.79 -11.28 3.14
N LEU A 184 -3.01 -12.28 2.28
CA LEU A 184 -4.23 -13.10 2.22
C LEU A 184 -4.13 -14.42 3.02
N GLN A 185 -2.97 -14.69 3.64
CA GLN A 185 -2.75 -15.79 4.59
C GLN A 185 -3.13 -15.38 6.00
#